data_AF-A0AAE8SW31-F1
#
_entry.id   AF-A0AAE8SW31-F1
#
_cell.length_a   1.000
_cell.length_b   1.000
_cell.length_c   1.000
_cell.angle_alpha   90.00
_cell.angle_beta   90.00
_cell.angle_gamma   90.00
#
_symmetry.space_group_name_H-M   'P 1'
#
loop_
_entity.id
_entity.type
_entity.pdbx_description
1 polymer ?
#
loop_
_entity_poly.entity_id
_entity_poly.type
_entity_poly.pdbx_seq_one_letter_code
_entity_poly.pdbx_strand_id
1 'polypeptide(L)'
;MSYFRVTLHRSAIGLPKRTTGVLAALGLRRRSQVVFHPVEAQFAGMIMKVKELVRVEEVDRILTKRQVTASRRPDRGFEVLGNRGSYRGWLALISQTPTWRRQPKELQ
;
A
#
# COMPACT_ATOMS: atom_id res chain seq x y z
N MET A 1 -3.50 -22.99 5.18
CA MET A 1 -4.18 -22.16 6.20
C MET A 1 -5.01 -21.13 5.48
N SER A 2 -6.29 -21.02 5.80
CA SER A 2 -7.17 -20.04 5.19
C SER A 2 -7.26 -18.75 6.02
N TYR A 3 -7.67 -17.67 5.36
CA TYR A 3 -7.79 -16.34 5.93
C TYR A 3 -9.16 -15.74 5.60
N PHE A 4 -9.71 -14.96 6.52
CA PHE A 4 -10.85 -14.10 6.26
C PHE A 4 -10.39 -12.82 5.58
N ARG A 5 -10.84 -12.60 4.34
CA ARG A 5 -10.83 -11.31 3.68
C ARG A 5 -12.08 -10.54 4.10
N VAL A 6 -11.91 -9.61 5.03
CA VAL A 6 -13.01 -8.80 5.58
C VAL A 6 -13.01 -7.43 4.91
N THR A 7 -14.13 -7.07 4.30
CA THR A 7 -14.33 -5.76 3.65
C THR A 7 -15.44 -5.00 4.35
N LEU A 8 -15.19 -3.76 4.77
CA LEU A 8 -16.24 -2.91 5.34
C LEU A 8 -17.16 -2.38 4.23
N HIS A 9 -18.36 -2.94 4.11
CA HIS A 9 -19.31 -2.58 3.05
C HIS A 9 -20.21 -1.40 3.46
N ARG A 10 -20.66 -1.36 4.71
CA ARG A 10 -21.52 -0.28 5.26
C ARG A 10 -20.75 0.53 6.30
N SER A 11 -21.08 1.81 6.44
CA SER A 11 -20.48 2.66 7.49
C SER A 11 -21.13 2.40 8.84
N ALA A 12 -20.38 2.62 9.92
CA ALA A 12 -20.87 2.55 11.29
C ALA A 12 -21.39 3.90 11.82
N ILE A 13 -21.77 4.82 10.92
CA ILE A 13 -22.30 6.13 11.32
C ILE A 13 -23.62 5.94 12.05
N GLY A 14 -23.79 6.61 13.19
CA GLY A 14 -24.99 6.48 14.02
C GLY A 14 -25.10 5.15 14.80
N LEU A 15 -24.09 4.28 14.76
CA LEU A 15 -24.08 3.05 15.56
C LEU A 15 -23.44 3.26 16.94
N PRO A 16 -23.79 2.41 17.93
CA PRO A 16 -23.20 2.48 19.26
C PRO A 16 -21.67 2.34 19.24
N LYS A 17 -20.99 2.96 20.21
CA LYS A 17 -19.52 2.90 20.38
C LYS A 17 -18.98 1.47 20.43
N ARG A 18 -19.78 0.52 20.94
CA ARG A 18 -19.42 -0.90 21.02
C ARG A 18 -19.18 -1.50 19.63
N THR A 19 -20.04 -1.21 18.66
CA THR A 19 -19.92 -1.71 17.27
C THR A 19 -18.70 -1.07 16.60
N THR A 20 -18.52 0.23 16.76
CA THR A 20 -17.35 0.96 16.25
C THR A 20 -16.04 0.46 16.87
N GLY A 21 -16.06 0.08 18.15
CA GLY A 21 -14.91 -0.53 18.84
C GLY A 21 -14.52 -1.88 18.25
N VAL A 22 -15.49 -2.74 17.89
CA VAL A 22 -15.21 -4.02 17.22
C VAL A 22 -14.60 -3.80 15.84
N LEU A 23 -15.14 -2.85 15.06
CA LEU A 23 -14.56 -2.51 13.74
C LEU A 23 -13.12 -1.97 13.87
N ALA A 24 -12.86 -1.14 14.88
CA ALA A 24 -11.52 -0.63 15.16
C ALA A 24 -10.54 -1.75 15.54
N ALA A 25 -10.98 -2.72 16.36
CA ALA A 25 -10.19 -3.89 16.72
C ALA A 25 -9.88 -4.79 15.51
N LEU A 26 -10.83 -4.94 14.59
CA LEU A 26 -10.61 -5.62 13.30
C LEU A 26 -9.73 -4.82 12.32
N GLY A 27 -9.38 -3.56 12.62
CA GLY A 27 -8.57 -2.69 11.77
C GLY A 27 -9.35 -1.98 10.65
N LEU A 28 -10.67 -2.00 10.69
CA LEU A 28 -11.55 -1.39 9.68
C LEU A 28 -11.90 0.05 10.10
N ARG A 29 -11.21 1.03 9.50
CA ARG A 29 -11.39 2.47 9.81
C ARG A 29 -12.20 3.21 8.77
N ARG A 30 -12.11 2.82 7.50
CA ARG A 30 -12.78 3.48 6.37
C ARG A 30 -13.63 2.48 5.57
N ARG A 31 -14.70 2.96 4.95
CA ARG A 31 -15.53 2.14 4.06
C ARG A 31 -14.71 1.60 2.88
N SER A 32 -15.04 0.41 2.41
CA SER A 32 -14.36 -0.33 1.35
C SER A 32 -12.90 -0.70 1.66
N GLN A 33 -12.47 -0.54 2.92
CA GLN A 33 -11.19 -1.05 3.38
C GLN A 33 -11.25 -2.57 3.50
N VAL A 34 -10.17 -3.22 3.08
CA VAL A 34 -9.99 -4.67 3.15
C VAL A 34 -8.90 -4.98 4.18
N VAL A 35 -9.18 -5.91 5.08
CA VAL A 35 -8.23 -6.44 6.07
C VAL A 35 -8.27 -7.97 6.01
N PHE A 36 -7.13 -8.59 6.28
CA PHE A 36 -7.01 -10.05 6.32
C PHE A 36 -6.73 -10.50 7.75
N HIS A 37 -7.46 -11.51 8.20
CA HIS A 37 -7.28 -12.14 9.50
C HIS A 37 -7.21 -13.67 9.33
N PRO A 38 -6.45 -14.40 10.16
CA PRO A 38 -6.47 -15.86 10.12
C PRO A 38 -7.85 -16.40 10.50
N VAL A 39 -8.20 -17.59 9.99
CA VAL A 39 -9.44 -18.28 10.36
C VAL A 39 -9.30 -18.85 11.77
N GLU A 40 -9.63 -18.01 12.76
CA GLU A 40 -9.68 -18.36 14.18
C GLU A 40 -11.03 -17.96 14.79
N ALA A 41 -11.45 -18.66 15.85
CA ALA A 41 -12.72 -18.42 16.52
C ALA A 41 -12.87 -16.99 17.06
N GLN A 42 -11.77 -16.35 17.50
CA GLN A 42 -11.80 -14.95 17.98
C GLN A 42 -12.25 -13.99 16.88
N PHE A 43 -11.72 -14.14 15.66
CA PHE A 43 -12.02 -13.27 14.53
C PHE A 43 -13.41 -13.56 14.01
N ALA A 44 -13.81 -14.83 13.95
CA ALA A 44 -15.19 -15.21 13.61
C ALA A 44 -16.21 -14.57 14.57
N GLY A 45 -15.97 -14.62 15.89
CA GLY A 45 -16.85 -13.99 16.89
C GLY A 45 -16.92 -12.47 16.76
N MET A 46 -15.80 -11.81 16.45
CA MET A 46 -15.78 -10.36 16.18
C MET A 46 -16.54 -10.02 14.90
N ILE A 47 -16.34 -10.77 13.82
CA ILE A 47 -17.03 -10.60 12.54
C ILE A 47 -18.54 -10.77 12.72
N MET A 48 -18.98 -11.77 13.48
CA MET A 48 -20.40 -12.04 13.73
C MET A 48 -21.12 -10.88 14.43
N LYS A 49 -20.42 -10.10 15.25
CA LYS A 49 -20.98 -8.88 15.90
C LYS A 49 -21.21 -7.73 14.93
N VAL A 50 -20.59 -7.76 13.76
CA VAL A 50 -20.65 -6.68 12.75
C VAL A 50 -21.05 -7.19 11.36
N LYS A 51 -21.70 -8.36 11.30
CA LYS A 51 -22.01 -9.10 10.06
C LYS A 51 -22.86 -8.31 9.07
N GLU A 52 -23.65 -7.35 9.55
CA GLU A 52 -24.49 -6.47 8.73
C GLU A 52 -23.67 -5.38 8.02
N LEU A 53 -22.46 -5.11 8.51
CA LEU A 53 -21.59 -4.04 8.00
C LEU A 53 -20.47 -4.56 7.08
N VAL A 54 -20.09 -5.83 7.24
CA VAL A 54 -18.93 -6.41 6.57
C VAL A 54 -19.32 -7.44 5.53
N ARG A 55 -18.51 -7.55 4.48
CA ARG A 55 -18.51 -8.68 3.55
C ARG A 55 -17.28 -9.53 3.83
N VAL A 56 -17.47 -10.84 3.96
CA VAL A 56 -16.42 -11.79 4.30
C VAL A 56 -16.27 -12.79 3.18
N GLU A 57 -15.03 -13.04 2.79
CA GLU A 57 -14.65 -14.07 1.84
C GLU A 57 -13.50 -14.89 2.44
N GLU A 58 -13.50 -16.20 2.23
CA GLU A 58 -12.36 -17.04 2.59
C GLU A 58 -11.33 -17.03 1.48
N VAL A 59 -10.06 -16.87 1.83
CA VAL A 59 -8.94 -16.83 0.86
C VAL A 59 -7.75 -17.64 1.38
N ASP A 60 -7.01 -18.27 0.48
CA ASP A 60 -5.84 -19.09 0.86
C ASP A 60 -4.61 -18.27 1.25
N ARG A 61 -4.53 -17.01 0.77
CA ARG A 61 -3.35 -16.17 0.94
C ARG A 61 -3.69 -14.74 1.34
N ILE A 62 -2.87 -14.16 2.21
CA ILE A 62 -2.92 -12.74 2.56
C ILE A 62 -2.27 -11.93 1.43
N LEU A 63 -2.92 -10.83 1.05
CA LEU A 63 -2.33 -9.84 0.15
C LEU A 63 -1.81 -8.63 0.95
N THR A 64 -0.60 -8.19 0.62
CA THR A 64 -0.07 -6.92 1.15
C THR A 64 -0.84 -5.72 0.59
N LYS A 65 -0.82 -4.60 1.30
CA LYS A 65 -1.48 -3.35 0.86
C LYS A 65 -1.06 -2.91 -0.56
N ARG A 66 0.22 -3.12 -0.91
CA ARG A 66 0.75 -2.82 -2.26
C ARG A 66 0.13 -3.74 -3.31
N GLN A 67 0.03 -5.04 -3.05
CA GLN A 67 -0.61 -6.01 -3.94
C GLN A 67 -2.10 -5.72 -4.12
N VAL A 68 -2.83 -5.42 -3.04
CA VAL A 68 -4.25 -5.04 -3.11
C VAL A 68 -4.47 -3.77 -3.93
N THR A 69 -3.52 -2.82 -3.86
CA THR A 69 -3.59 -1.60 -4.66
C THR A 69 -3.25 -1.88 -6.12
N ALA A 70 -2.22 -2.70 -6.37
CA ALA A 70 -1.81 -3.11 -7.71
C ALA A 70 -2.92 -3.87 -8.45
N SER A 71 -3.66 -4.75 -7.77
CA SER A 71 -4.76 -5.52 -8.38
C SER A 71 -5.93 -4.65 -8.86
N ARG A 72 -6.00 -3.39 -8.42
CA ARG A 72 -7.03 -2.42 -8.80
C ARG A 72 -6.52 -1.42 -9.85
N ARG A 73 -5.22 -1.43 -10.14
CA ARG A 73 -4.65 -0.50 -11.11
C ARG A 73 -4.99 -1.00 -12.52
N PRO A 74 -5.65 -0.19 -13.36
CA PRO A 74 -5.83 -0.53 -14.75
C PRO A 74 -4.49 -0.53 -15.49
N ASP A 75 -4.46 -1.16 -16.65
CA ASP A 75 -3.33 -1.06 -17.56
C ASP A 75 -3.13 0.40 -17.99
N ARG A 76 -1.85 0.79 -18.13
CA ARG A 76 -1.50 2.19 -18.36
C ARG A 76 -1.99 2.72 -19.70
N GLY A 77 -2.07 1.86 -20.72
CA GLY A 77 -2.52 2.22 -22.06
C GLY A 77 -1.56 3.11 -22.86
N PHE A 78 -0.34 3.37 -22.35
CA PHE A 78 0.70 4.09 -23.07
C PHE A 78 2.09 3.56 -22.72
N GLU A 79 3.02 3.72 -23.65
CA GLU A 79 4.43 3.40 -23.49
C GLU A 79 5.27 4.68 -23.59
N VAL A 80 6.28 4.80 -22.73
CA VAL A 80 7.19 5.96 -22.74
C VAL A 80 8.37 5.63 -23.66
N LEU A 81 8.33 6.14 -24.90
CA LEU A 81 9.29 5.83 -25.97
C LEU A 81 10.70 6.44 -25.76
N GLY A 82 10.86 7.36 -24.82
CA GLY A 82 12.15 7.96 -24.52
C GLY A 82 12.04 9.14 -23.57
N ASN A 83 13.09 9.35 -22.79
CA ASN A 83 13.19 10.48 -21.88
C ASN A 83 14.12 11.53 -22.51
N ARG A 84 13.55 12.48 -23.27
CA ARG A 84 14.33 13.62 -23.80
C ARG A 84 14.66 14.57 -22.65
N GLY A 85 15.74 14.26 -21.93
CA GLY A 85 16.35 15.13 -20.92
C GLY A 85 15.80 14.98 -19.51
N SER A 86 16.29 13.97 -18.78
CA SER A 86 16.22 14.03 -17.32
C SER A 86 17.40 14.86 -16.81
N TYR A 87 17.14 16.12 -16.49
CA TYR A 87 18.05 16.95 -15.69
C TYR A 87 18.12 16.48 -14.22
N ARG A 88 18.29 15.16 -13.99
CA ARG A 88 18.55 14.58 -12.66
C ARG A 88 20.04 14.62 -12.30
N GLY A 89 20.80 15.54 -12.92
CA GLY A 89 22.20 15.85 -12.60
C GLY A 89 22.40 16.72 -11.36
N TRP A 90 21.34 17.29 -10.77
CA TRP A 90 21.46 18.12 -9.55
C TRP A 90 21.92 17.36 -8.30
N LEU A 91 21.83 16.04 -8.29
CA LEU A 91 22.40 15.20 -7.21
C LEU A 91 23.81 14.67 -7.51
N ALA A 92 24.30 14.81 -8.75
CA ALA A 92 25.65 14.35 -9.14
C ALA A 92 26.73 15.44 -9.01
N LEU A 93 26.33 16.68 -8.71
CA LEU A 93 27.20 17.87 -8.71
C LEU A 93 27.88 18.18 -7.36
N ILE A 94 27.64 17.40 -6.29
CA ILE A 94 28.16 17.72 -4.94
C ILE A 94 29.39 16.87 -4.53
N SER A 95 29.80 15.85 -5.29
CA SER A 95 30.89 14.94 -4.86
C SER A 95 32.18 14.94 -5.71
N GLN A 96 32.40 15.92 -6.58
CA GLN A 96 33.63 15.98 -7.38
C GLN A 96 34.33 17.33 -7.19
N THR A 97 35.16 17.43 -6.15
CA THR A 97 36.16 18.50 -6.04
C THR A 97 37.29 18.23 -7.05
N PRO A 98 37.53 19.08 -8.07
CA PRO A 98 38.69 18.95 -8.92
C PRO A 98 39.89 19.55 -8.19
N THR A 99 40.81 18.71 -7.71
CA THR A 99 42.14 19.14 -7.28
C THR A 99 42.95 19.49 -8.52
N TRP A 100 43.05 20.78 -8.83
CA TRP A 100 43.85 21.28 -9.94
C TRP A 100 45.35 21.00 -9.70
N ARG A 101 45.97 20.17 -10.55
CA ARG A 101 47.43 20.05 -10.66
C ARG A 101 47.84 20.38 -12.11
N ARG A 102 48.48 21.54 -12.31
CA ARG A 102 49.10 21.93 -13.59
C ARG A 102 50.23 20.95 -13.93
N GLN A 103 50.25 20.42 -15.15
CA GLN A 103 51.47 19.89 -15.76
C GLN A 103 52.07 20.93 -16.72
N PRO A 104 53.40 21.13 -16.73
CA PRO A 104 54.06 22.13 -17.56
C PRO A 104 54.15 21.66 -19.02
N LYS A 105 54.07 22.62 -19.96
CA LYS A 105 54.28 22.39 -21.39
C LYS A 105 55.77 22.11 -21.67
N GLU A 106 56.09 20.96 -22.22
CA GLU A 106 57.35 20.76 -22.96
C GLU A 106 57.21 21.37 -24.36
N LEU A 107 58.18 22.22 -24.72
CA LEU A 107 58.39 22.72 -26.08
C LEU A 107 59.02 21.63 -26.94
N GLN A 108 58.50 21.41 -28.14
CA GLN A 108 59.27 21.41 -29.40
C GLN A 108 58.40 21.98 -30.53
#